data_AF-A0AAC9UHD2-F1
#
_entry.id   AF-A0AAC9UHD2-F1
#
_cell.length_a   1.000
_cell.length_b   1.000
_cell.length_c   1.000
_cell.angle_alpha   90.00
_cell.angle_beta   90.00
_cell.angle_gamma   90.00
#
_symmetry.space_group_name_H-M   'P 1'
#
loop_
_entity.id
_entity.type
_entity.pdbx_description
1 polymer ?
#
loop_
_entity_poly.entity_id
_entity_poly.type
_entity_poly.pdbx_seq_one_letter_code
_entity_poly.pdbx_strand_id
1 'polypeptide(L)'
;MASIYSGTVDSATNQVKDAELAHVESGNVRTDKYQNALADLTRQQFEDYKNRFLPVQEELFGLATSDKLLNEQMQRNEKNIDNAFAQSQVAESQRLGRYGLSPEETAQGSANKGLLKGLTTASINNETRESVDDLQNKILTGQGGAPKSLADIGGK
;
A
#
# COMPACT_ATOMS: atom_id res chain seq x y z
N MET A 1 32.81 5.93 -7.06
CA MET A 1 31.85 5.12 -6.28
C MET A 1 30.83 6.09 -5.69
N ALA A 2 29.51 6.02 -5.90
CA ALA A 2 28.67 5.13 -6.69
C ALA A 2 27.55 5.97 -7.32
N SER A 3 27.28 5.76 -8.61
CA SER A 3 26.18 6.37 -9.36
C SER A 3 25.05 5.35 -9.43
N ILE A 4 23.83 5.71 -9.01
CA ILE A 4 22.65 4.84 -9.15
C ILE A 4 21.78 5.43 -10.26
N TYR A 5 22.07 4.99 -11.48
CA TYR A 5 21.30 5.23 -12.69
C TYR A 5 20.17 4.21 -12.78
N SER A 6 18.95 4.63 -13.08
CA SER A 6 17.88 3.72 -13.53
C SER A 6 17.06 4.42 -14.59
N GLY A 7 17.40 4.15 -15.86
CA GLY A 7 16.61 4.51 -17.02
C GLY A 7 16.52 3.30 -17.95
N THR A 8 15.32 3.01 -18.47
CA THR A 8 15.13 1.97 -19.51
C THR A 8 15.58 2.52 -20.85
N VAL A 9 16.60 1.89 -21.45
CA VAL A 9 17.19 2.27 -22.74
C VAL A 9 16.36 1.66 -23.88
N ASP A 10 15.84 2.49 -24.79
CA ASP A 10 15.23 2.01 -26.03
C ASP A 10 16.36 1.55 -26.98
N SER A 11 16.31 0.27 -27.36
CA SER A 11 17.48 -0.49 -27.86
C SER A 11 17.85 -0.22 -29.32
N ALA A 12 17.18 0.70 -30.01
CA ALA A 12 17.40 0.98 -31.43
C ALA A 12 18.16 2.29 -31.72
N THR A 13 18.12 3.26 -30.81
CA THR A 13 18.66 4.62 -31.06
C THR A 13 19.60 5.12 -29.98
N ASN A 14 19.73 4.41 -28.86
CA ASN A 14 20.59 4.80 -27.74
C ASN A 14 20.38 6.28 -27.33
N GLN A 15 19.15 6.76 -27.43
CA GLN A 15 18.74 8.08 -26.96
C GLN A 15 17.80 7.88 -25.77
N VAL A 16 18.19 8.44 -24.64
CA VAL A 16 17.38 8.51 -23.44
C VAL A 16 16.31 9.56 -23.71
N LYS A 17 15.04 9.17 -23.81
CA LYS A 17 13.93 10.14 -23.85
C LYS A 17 13.99 10.94 -22.57
N ASP A 18 14.06 12.25 -22.73
CA ASP A 18 14.27 13.24 -21.68
C ASP A 18 13.28 13.03 -20.53
N ALA A 19 13.77 12.43 -19.44
CA ALA A 19 13.18 12.71 -18.15
C ALA A 19 13.55 14.17 -17.87
N GLU A 20 12.56 15.05 -17.97
CA GLU A 20 12.68 16.47 -17.66
C GLU A 20 13.05 16.62 -16.17
N LEU A 21 14.35 16.46 -15.90
CA LEU A 21 14.99 17.03 -14.74
C LEU A 21 14.68 18.52 -14.83
N ALA A 22 13.95 19.06 -13.85
CA ALA A 22 13.78 20.50 -13.71
C ALA A 22 15.14 21.14 -13.95
N HIS A 23 15.26 21.84 -15.07
CA HIS A 23 16.52 22.39 -15.55
C HIS A 23 16.89 23.48 -14.56
N VAL A 24 17.77 23.17 -13.60
CA VAL A 24 18.28 24.16 -12.65
C VAL A 24 19.17 25.10 -13.44
N GLU A 25 18.63 26.24 -13.85
CA GLU A 25 19.45 27.35 -14.34
C GLU A 25 20.45 27.71 -13.24
N SER A 26 21.69 27.28 -13.43
CA SER A 26 22.82 27.58 -12.54
C SER A 26 23.19 29.08 -12.57
N GLY A 27 22.44 29.91 -13.31
CA GLY A 27 22.74 31.30 -13.60
C GLY A 27 22.42 32.29 -12.48
N ASN A 28 21.79 31.87 -11.37
CA ASN A 28 21.31 32.79 -10.33
C ASN A 28 21.96 32.63 -8.94
N VAL A 29 22.97 31.78 -8.77
CA VAL A 29 23.71 31.71 -7.50
C VAL A 29 24.74 32.84 -7.48
N ARG A 30 24.52 33.86 -6.64
CA ARG A 30 25.49 34.96 -6.48
C ARG A 30 26.73 34.48 -5.73
N THR A 31 27.78 34.11 -6.46
CA THR A 31 29.05 33.58 -5.93
C THR A 31 29.97 34.64 -5.31
N ASP A 32 29.59 35.92 -5.37
CA ASP A 32 30.37 37.09 -4.98
C ASP A 32 30.69 37.18 -3.48
N LYS A 33 29.91 36.52 -2.61
CA LYS A 33 30.24 36.27 -1.20
C LYS A 33 29.73 34.90 -0.79
N TYR A 34 30.54 34.13 -0.06
CA TYR A 34 30.20 32.78 0.42
C TYR A 34 28.83 32.72 1.13
N GLN A 35 28.49 33.73 1.93
CA GLN A 35 27.20 33.80 2.62
C GLN A 35 26.00 34.02 1.68
N ASN A 36 26.20 34.73 0.56
CA ASN A 36 25.15 34.91 -0.45
C ASN A 36 24.92 33.62 -1.23
N ALA A 37 26.00 32.94 -1.61
CA ALA A 37 25.92 31.64 -2.28
C ALA A 37 25.23 30.58 -1.40
N LEU A 38 25.53 30.54 -0.10
CA LEU A 38 24.82 29.67 0.84
C LEU A 38 23.34 30.05 0.98
N ALA A 39 23.01 31.34 1.06
CA ALA A 39 21.63 31.80 1.16
C ALA A 39 20.80 31.48 -0.10
N ASP A 40 21.41 31.52 -1.28
CA ASP A 40 20.74 31.17 -2.53
C ASP A 40 20.58 29.64 -2.67
N LEU A 41 21.59 28.87 -2.27
CA LEU A 41 21.52 27.41 -2.23
C LEU A 41 20.41 26.93 -1.27
N THR A 42 20.29 27.52 -0.08
CA THR A 42 19.25 27.12 0.89
C THR A 42 17.85 27.48 0.40
N ARG A 43 17.68 28.62 -0.31
CA ARG A 43 16.40 28.96 -0.97
C ARG A 43 16.05 27.97 -2.07
N GLN A 44 17.02 27.59 -2.91
CA GLN A 44 16.80 26.60 -3.97
C GLN A 44 16.43 25.23 -3.40
N GLN A 45 17.11 24.80 -2.34
CA GLN A 45 16.77 23.57 -1.62
C GLN A 45 15.36 23.62 -1.02
N PHE A 46 14.96 24.77 -0.47
CA PHE A 46 13.62 24.95 0.08
C PHE A 46 12.54 24.94 -1.01
N GLU A 47 12.79 25.55 -2.17
CA GLU A 47 11.86 25.54 -3.30
C GLU A 47 11.71 24.13 -3.91
N ASP A 48 12.79 23.36 -4.02
CA ASP A 48 12.71 21.95 -4.44
C ASP A 48 11.94 21.11 -3.41
N TYR A 49 12.19 21.32 -2.12
CA TYR A 49 11.40 20.71 -1.04
C TYR A 49 9.90 21.01 -1.20
N LYS A 50 9.54 22.28 -1.37
CA LYS A 50 8.14 22.72 -1.49
C LYS A 50 7.46 22.14 -2.73
N ASN A 51 8.16 22.08 -3.86
CA ASN A 51 7.55 21.69 -5.13
C ASN A 51 7.52 20.17 -5.36
N ARG A 52 8.52 19.44 -4.83
CA ARG A 52 8.68 18.00 -5.10
C ARG A 52 8.35 17.12 -3.91
N PHE A 53 8.76 17.51 -2.70
CA PHE A 53 8.70 16.63 -1.53
C PHE A 53 7.47 16.90 -0.66
N LEU A 54 7.06 18.16 -0.49
CA LEU A 54 5.88 18.55 0.27
C LEU A 54 4.57 17.90 -0.24
N PRO A 55 4.22 17.93 -1.55
CA PRO A 55 2.99 17.30 -2.02
C PRO A 55 2.97 15.78 -1.80
N VAL A 56 4.13 15.12 -1.94
CA VAL A 56 4.26 13.68 -1.67
C VAL A 56 4.09 13.39 -0.18
N GLN A 57 4.61 14.25 0.70
CA GLN A 57 4.39 14.13 2.14
C GLN A 57 2.91 14.29 2.48
N GLU A 58 2.23 15.30 1.94
CA GLU A 58 0.80 15.51 2.16
C GLU A 58 -0.06 14.33 1.65
N GLU A 59 0.29 13.75 0.50
CA GLU A 59 -0.38 12.55 -0.01
C GLU A 59 -0.17 11.34 0.91
N LEU A 60 1.06 11.12 1.38
CA LEU A 60 1.38 10.04 2.31
C LEU A 60 0.66 10.22 3.66
N PHE A 61 0.58 11.45 4.18
CA PHE A 61 -0.21 11.76 5.36
C PHE A 61 -1.70 11.53 5.10
N GLY A 62 -2.22 11.95 3.95
CA GLY A 62 -3.61 11.70 3.56
C GLY A 62 -3.94 10.21 3.51
N LEU A 63 -3.05 9.40 2.94
CA LEU A 63 -3.20 7.95 2.87
C LEU A 63 -3.07 7.27 4.24
N ALA A 64 -2.12 7.71 5.07
CA ALA A 64 -1.93 7.20 6.42
C ALA A 64 -3.09 7.57 7.36
N THR A 65 -3.72 8.73 7.18
CA THR A 65 -4.80 9.18 8.08
C THR A 65 -6.18 8.78 7.57
N SER A 66 -6.28 8.19 6.38
CA SER A 66 -7.57 7.83 5.79
C SER A 66 -8.00 6.41 6.17
N ASP A 67 -9.25 6.28 6.63
CA ASP A 67 -9.91 4.99 6.87
C ASP A 67 -10.27 4.23 5.57
N LYS A 68 -10.00 4.80 4.40
CA LYS A 68 -10.39 4.21 3.11
C LYS A 68 -9.79 2.81 2.92
N LEU A 69 -8.49 2.65 3.16
CA LEU A 69 -7.81 1.36 3.01
C LEU A 69 -8.35 0.31 4.00
N LEU A 70 -8.59 0.71 5.24
CA LEU A 70 -9.16 -0.16 6.27
C LEU A 70 -10.55 -0.65 5.86
N ASN A 71 -11.42 0.27 5.43
CA ASN A 71 -12.77 -0.06 5.00
C ASN A 71 -12.78 -1.00 3.79
N GLU A 72 -11.93 -0.73 2.78
CA GLU A 72 -11.77 -1.61 1.62
C GLU A 72 -11.28 -3.01 2.03
N GLN A 73 -10.32 -3.10 2.95
CA GLN A 73 -9.80 -4.39 3.41
C GLN A 73 -10.85 -5.16 4.23
N MET A 74 -11.61 -4.48 5.09
CA MET A 74 -12.72 -5.11 5.82
C MET A 74 -13.79 -5.68 4.88
N GLN A 75 -14.15 -4.95 3.82
CA GLN A 75 -15.07 -5.46 2.79
C GLN A 75 -14.50 -6.67 2.04
N ARG A 76 -13.20 -6.65 1.70
CA ARG A 76 -12.52 -7.81 1.09
C ARG A 76 -12.52 -9.01 2.02
N ASN A 77 -12.25 -8.81 3.31
CA ASN A 77 -12.25 -9.87 4.31
C ASN A 77 -13.63 -10.52 4.40
N GLU A 78 -14.70 -9.73 4.50
CA GLU A 78 -16.07 -10.24 4.56
C GLU A 78 -16.39 -11.12 3.35
N LYS A 79 -16.12 -10.62 2.13
CA LYS A 79 -16.33 -11.38 0.89
C LYS A 79 -15.50 -12.67 0.83
N ASN A 80 -14.25 -12.62 1.27
CA ASN A 80 -13.37 -13.80 1.25
C ASN A 80 -13.82 -14.86 2.25
N ILE A 81 -14.24 -14.45 3.45
CA ILE A 81 -14.78 -15.33 4.47
C ILE A 81 -16.08 -15.97 3.95
N ASP A 82 -17.00 -15.17 3.40
CA ASP A 82 -18.25 -15.68 2.81
C ASP A 82 -17.99 -16.75 1.76
N ASN A 83 -17.07 -16.48 0.84
CA ASN A 83 -16.67 -17.42 -0.20
C ASN A 83 -16.04 -18.70 0.39
N ALA A 84 -15.18 -18.57 1.40
CA ALA A 84 -14.53 -19.70 2.05
C ALA A 84 -15.56 -20.61 2.76
N PHE A 85 -16.53 -20.03 3.47
CA PHE A 85 -17.60 -20.79 4.12
C PHE A 85 -18.54 -21.44 3.10
N ALA A 86 -18.91 -20.73 2.03
CA ALA A 86 -19.71 -21.30 0.95
C ALA A 86 -18.98 -22.48 0.26
N GLN A 87 -17.70 -22.30 -0.04
CA GLN A 87 -16.88 -23.36 -0.63
C GLN A 87 -16.72 -24.56 0.29
N SER A 88 -16.57 -24.33 1.60
CA SER A 88 -16.53 -25.40 2.61
C SER A 88 -17.85 -26.18 2.64
N GLN A 89 -18.99 -25.49 2.58
CA GLN A 89 -20.30 -26.14 2.53
C GLN A 89 -20.49 -27.00 1.27
N VAL A 90 -20.06 -26.50 0.11
CA VAL A 90 -20.09 -27.27 -1.15
C VAL A 90 -19.18 -28.48 -1.07
N ALA A 91 -17.96 -28.33 -0.56
CA ALA A 91 -17.02 -29.43 -0.40
C ALA A 91 -17.56 -30.51 0.54
N GLU A 92 -18.20 -30.11 1.65
CA GLU A 92 -18.83 -31.03 2.57
C GLU A 92 -20.00 -31.79 1.93
N SER A 93 -20.86 -31.08 1.21
CA SER A 93 -21.98 -31.68 0.47
C SER A 93 -21.49 -32.71 -0.56
N GLN A 94 -20.43 -32.40 -1.31
CA GLN A 94 -19.82 -33.34 -2.25
C GLN A 94 -19.23 -34.56 -1.55
N ARG A 95 -18.57 -34.36 -0.40
CA ARG A 95 -18.02 -35.45 0.41
C ARG A 95 -19.11 -36.40 0.88
N LEU A 96 -20.20 -35.87 1.43
CA LEU A 96 -21.34 -36.66 1.90
C LEU A 96 -22.08 -37.35 0.76
N GLY A 97 -22.26 -36.66 -0.38
CA GLY A 97 -22.88 -37.23 -1.57
C GLY A 97 -22.16 -38.45 -2.12
N ARG A 98 -20.83 -38.54 -1.97
CA ARG A 98 -20.04 -39.74 -2.32
C ARG A 98 -20.40 -40.97 -1.47
N TYR A 99 -20.89 -40.75 -0.26
CA TYR A 99 -21.36 -41.81 0.64
C TYR A 99 -22.88 -42.00 0.58
N GLY A 100 -23.58 -41.32 -0.36
CA GLY A 100 -25.04 -41.32 -0.43
C GLY A 100 -25.72 -40.60 0.75
N LEU A 101 -24.95 -39.84 1.52
CA LEU A 101 -25.46 -39.06 2.66
C LEU A 101 -25.81 -37.65 2.19
N SER A 102 -26.83 -37.06 2.82
CA SER A 102 -27.12 -35.63 2.68
C SER A 102 -26.61 -34.89 3.91
N PRO A 103 -26.09 -33.66 3.78
CA PRO A 103 -25.77 -32.83 4.92
C PRO A 103 -27.04 -32.57 5.73
N GLU A 104 -27.08 -33.09 6.96
CA GLU A 104 -28.13 -32.78 7.91
C GLU A 104 -27.79 -31.45 8.61
N GLU A 105 -28.50 -30.39 8.22
CA GLU A 105 -28.40 -29.08 8.87
C GLU A 105 -29.23 -29.08 10.15
N THR A 106 -28.60 -29.41 11.28
CA THR A 106 -29.23 -29.24 12.59
C THR A 106 -29.25 -27.77 12.99
N ALA A 107 -30.23 -27.37 13.82
CA ALA A 107 -30.29 -26.00 14.35
C ALA A 107 -29.00 -25.62 15.11
N GLN A 108 -28.43 -26.57 15.85
CA GLN A 108 -27.16 -26.39 16.56
C GLN A 108 -25.98 -26.28 15.60
N GLY A 109 -25.93 -27.10 14.54
CA GLY A 109 -24.87 -27.03 13.52
C GLY A 109 -24.86 -25.69 12.80
N SER A 110 -26.04 -25.19 12.44
CA SER A 110 -26.20 -23.88 11.79
C SER A 110 -25.78 -22.72 12.70
N ALA A 111 -26.20 -22.77 13.98
CA ALA A 111 -25.79 -21.79 14.98
C ALA A 111 -24.27 -21.77 15.18
N ASN A 112 -23.65 -22.95 15.31
CA ASN A 112 -22.21 -23.08 15.48
C ASN A 112 -21.42 -22.56 14.26
N LYS A 113 -21.90 -22.82 13.04
CA LYS A 113 -21.30 -22.28 11.80
C LYS A 113 -21.40 -20.75 11.77
N GLY A 114 -22.55 -20.18 12.15
CA GLY A 114 -22.73 -18.73 12.23
C GLY A 114 -21.80 -18.08 13.26
N LEU A 115 -21.68 -18.69 14.44
CA LEU A 115 -20.75 -18.23 15.48
C LEU A 115 -19.29 -18.32 15.02
N LEU A 116 -18.88 -19.44 14.41
CA LEU A 116 -17.54 -19.60 13.87
C LEU A 116 -17.24 -18.55 12.81
N LYS A 117 -18.16 -18.34 11.85
CA LYS A 117 -18.03 -17.30 10.82
C LYS A 117 -17.88 -15.91 11.44
N GLY A 118 -18.71 -15.58 12.44
CA GLY A 118 -18.62 -14.31 13.15
C GLY A 118 -17.29 -14.12 13.88
N LEU A 119 -16.82 -15.15 14.59
CA LEU A 119 -15.52 -15.14 15.27
C LEU A 119 -14.35 -14.98 14.29
N THR A 120 -14.35 -15.73 13.18
CA THR A 120 -13.34 -15.60 12.12
C THR A 120 -13.35 -14.19 11.52
N THR A 121 -14.52 -13.63 11.26
CA THR A 121 -14.66 -12.26 10.75
C THR A 121 -14.12 -11.23 11.73
N ALA A 122 -14.46 -11.36 13.01
CA ALA A 122 -13.92 -10.49 14.05
C ALA A 122 -12.40 -10.60 14.18
N SER A 123 -11.86 -11.82 14.18
CA SER A 123 -10.40 -12.06 14.27
C SER A 123 -9.66 -11.43 13.11
N ILE A 124 -10.08 -11.71 11.88
CA ILE A 124 -9.42 -11.19 10.67
C ILE A 124 -9.53 -9.67 10.61
N ASN A 125 -10.66 -9.08 11.02
CA ASN A 125 -10.81 -7.64 11.07
C ASN A 125 -9.92 -6.99 12.15
N ASN A 126 -9.71 -7.64 13.29
CA ASN A 126 -8.79 -7.16 14.31
C ASN A 126 -7.33 -7.22 13.80
N GLU A 127 -6.92 -8.32 13.19
CA GLU A 127 -5.60 -8.45 12.54
C GLU A 127 -5.40 -7.41 11.45
N THR A 128 -6.45 -7.12 10.67
CA THR A 128 -6.42 -6.08 9.64
C THR A 128 -6.20 -4.70 10.23
N ARG A 129 -6.87 -4.37 11.35
CA ARG A 129 -6.66 -3.09 12.03
C ARG A 129 -5.22 -2.95 12.51
N GLU A 130 -4.68 -3.99 13.16
CA GLU A 130 -3.29 -4.00 13.61
C GLU A 130 -2.30 -3.83 12.44
N SER A 131 -2.52 -4.52 11.32
CA SER A 131 -1.68 -4.38 10.13
C SER A 131 -1.79 -2.99 9.48
N VAL A 132 -2.98 -2.37 9.51
CA VAL A 132 -3.17 -1.01 9.02
C VAL A 132 -2.48 -0.02 9.95
N ASP A 133 -2.61 -0.17 11.26
CA ASP A 133 -1.94 0.68 12.25
C ASP A 133 -0.41 0.62 12.10
N ASP A 134 0.15 -0.57 11.88
CA ASP A 134 1.58 -0.74 11.58
C ASP A 134 2.00 -0.03 10.28
N LEU A 135 1.18 -0.13 9.23
CA LEU A 135 1.40 0.57 7.97
C LEU A 135 1.34 2.09 8.14
N GLN A 136 0.34 2.60 8.87
CA GLN A 136 0.21 4.02 9.18
C GLN A 136 1.44 4.50 9.96
N ASN A 137 1.87 3.75 10.98
CA ASN A 137 3.07 4.07 11.74
C ASN A 137 4.33 4.04 10.87
N LYS A 138 4.47 3.11 9.93
CA LYS A 138 5.59 3.05 8.98
C LYS A 138 5.62 4.24 8.02
N ILE A 139 4.45 4.71 7.57
CA ILE A 139 4.34 5.91 6.74
C ILE A 139 4.69 7.15 7.56
N LEU A 140 4.14 7.29 8.78
CA LEU A 140 4.37 8.43 9.67
C LEU A 140 5.82 8.55 10.14
N THR A 141 6.45 7.43 10.47
CA THR A 141 7.84 7.41 10.96
C THR A 141 8.88 7.52 9.84
N GLY A 142 8.44 7.48 8.57
CA GLY A 142 9.34 7.48 7.41
C GLY A 142 10.25 6.24 7.32
N GLN A 143 10.10 5.25 8.21
CA GLN A 143 10.83 3.98 8.15
C GLN A 143 10.38 3.09 6.99
N GLY A 144 9.21 3.37 6.39
CA GLY A 144 8.75 2.78 5.13
C GLY A 144 9.43 3.37 3.89
N GLY A 145 10.76 3.41 3.87
CA GLY A 145 11.54 3.91 2.73
C GLY A 145 11.50 2.98 1.52
N ALA A 146 10.38 2.90 0.81
CA ALA A 146 10.27 2.65 -0.63
C ALA A 146 8.79 2.54 -1.05
N PRO A 147 8.32 3.29 -2.06
CA PRO A 147 6.97 3.14 -2.63
C PRO A 147 6.72 1.76 -3.27
N LYS A 148 7.73 0.88 -3.34
CA LYS A 148 7.60 -0.47 -3.90
C LYS A 148 6.89 -1.46 -2.97
N SER A 149 6.91 -1.26 -1.65
CA SER A 149 6.18 -2.14 -0.72
C SER A 149 4.68 -1.82 -0.61
N LEU A 150 4.25 -0.63 -1.04
CA LEU A 150 2.83 -0.26 -1.05
C LEU A 150 2.07 -0.94 -2.20
N ALA A 151 2.76 -1.24 -3.31
CA ALA A 151 2.21 -2.01 -4.43
C ALA A 151 2.05 -3.50 -4.09
N ASP A 152 2.92 -4.07 -3.27
CA ASP A 152 2.88 -5.51 -2.92
C ASP A 152 1.80 -5.86 -1.88
N ILE A 153 1.31 -4.90 -1.10
CA ILE A 153 0.17 -5.09 -0.19
C ILE A 153 -1.17 -5.06 -0.97
N GLY A 154 -1.17 -4.51 -2.19
CA GLY A 154 -2.32 -4.48 -3.10
C GLY A 154 -2.48 -5.72 -3.99
N GLY A 155 -1.55 -6.68 -3.92
CA GLY A 155 -1.68 -7.98 -4.57
C GLY A 155 -0.83 -8.15 -5.84
N LYS A 156 -0.01 -9.19 -5.80
CA LYS A 156 0.11 -10.18 -6.87
C LYS A 156 -0.36 -11.53 -6.36
#